data_AF-A0A8W4FFF2-F1
#
_entry.id   AF-A0A8W4FFF2-F1
#
_cell.length_a   1.000
_cell.length_b   1.000
_cell.length_c   1.000
_cell.angle_alpha   90.00
_cell.angle_beta   90.00
_cell.angle_gamma   90.00
#
_symmetry.space_group_name_H-M   'P 1'
#
loop_
_entity.id
_entity.type
_entity.pdbx_description
1 polymer ?
#
loop_
_entity_poly.entity_id
_entity_poly.type
_entity_poly.pdbx_seq_one_letter_code
_entity_poly.pdbx_strand_id
1 'polypeptide(L)'
;MGRLGVRRGLEWLLGFYFLSHIPLTLLVDMQALLPPDLYPVELRNLCKWYTQEFKDTLLQSPPAWFKAFLFCELVFQLPFFPFATYAFFKG
;
A
#
# COMPACT_ATOMS: atom_id res chain seq x y z
N MET A 1 32.90 12.68 3.88
CA MET A 1 31.86 12.07 4.74
C MET A 1 30.42 12.47 4.42
N GLY A 2 30.12 13.65 3.84
CA GLY A 2 28.73 14.12 3.64
C GLY A 2 27.87 13.37 2.61
N ARG A 3 28.41 12.97 1.45
CA ARG A 3 27.59 12.33 0.38
C ARG A 3 27.14 10.89 0.70
N LEU A 4 27.96 10.13 1.43
CA LEU A 4 27.63 8.75 1.85
C LEU A 4 26.52 8.72 2.92
N GLY A 5 26.52 9.68 3.85
CA GLY A 5 25.48 9.80 4.87
C GLY A 5 24.11 10.17 4.28
N VAL A 6 24.07 11.11 3.33
CA VAL A 6 22.82 11.50 2.63
C VAL A 6 22.27 10.34 1.83
N ARG A 7 23.11 9.60 1.10
CA ARG A 7 22.69 8.42 0.33
C ARG A 7 22.09 7.35 1.24
N ARG A 8 22.75 7.03 2.36
CA ARG A 8 22.26 6.04 3.31
C ARG A 8 20.93 6.49 3.94
N GLY A 9 20.80 7.77 4.29
CA GLY A 9 19.54 8.34 4.77
C GLY A 9 18.38 8.18 3.78
N LEU A 10 18.63 8.42 2.49
CA LEU A 10 17.64 8.20 1.42
C LEU A 10 17.27 6.72 1.28
N GLU A 11 18.23 5.81 1.34
CA GLU A 11 17.98 4.37 1.27
C GLU A 11 17.07 3.92 2.44
N TRP A 12 17.31 4.41 3.66
CA TRP A 12 16.41 4.15 4.79
C TRP A 12 15.00 4.71 4.58
N LEU A 13 14.88 5.95 4.11
CA LEU A 13 13.58 6.57 3.82
C LEU A 13 12.80 5.77 2.77
N LEU A 14 13.47 5.33 1.69
CA LEU A 14 12.87 4.49 0.66
C LEU A 14 12.50 3.11 1.20
N GLY A 15 13.35 2.49 2.01
CA GLY A 15 13.06 1.22 2.66
C GLY A 15 11.81 1.29 3.54
N PHE A 16 11.68 2.35 4.36
CA PHE A 16 10.48 2.58 5.16
C PHE A 16 9.25 2.86 4.31
N TYR A 17 9.40 3.60 3.22
CA TYR A 17 8.32 3.85 2.26
C TYR A 17 7.79 2.53 1.69
N PHE A 18 8.65 1.65 1.18
CA PHE A 18 8.23 0.35 0.66
C PHE A 18 7.63 -0.56 1.74
N LEU A 19 8.21 -0.54 2.95
CA LEU A 19 7.73 -1.33 4.07
C LEU A 19 6.33 -0.91 4.51
N SER A 20 6.06 0.40 4.62
CA SER A 20 4.75 0.91 5.06
C SER A 20 3.66 0.72 4.01
N HIS A 21 4.03 0.65 2.73
CA HIS A 21 3.07 0.40 1.65
C HIS A 21 2.53 -1.03 1.66
N ILE A 22 3.30 -2.02 2.12
CA ILE A 22 2.83 -3.42 2.18
C ILE A 22 1.54 -3.56 3.01
N PRO A 23 1.48 -3.16 4.29
CA PRO A 23 0.26 -3.27 5.08
C PRO A 23 -0.83 -2.33 4.58
N LEU A 24 -0.50 -1.14 4.06
CA LEU A 24 -1.50 -0.23 3.49
C LEU A 24 -2.23 -0.87 2.31
N THR A 25 -1.48 -1.43 1.35
CA THR A 25 -2.06 -2.09 0.19
C THR A 25 -2.89 -3.31 0.62
N LEU A 26 -2.36 -4.16 1.51
CA LEU A 26 -3.09 -5.35 1.97
C LEU A 26 -4.36 -5.04 2.75
N LEU A 27 -4.32 -4.03 3.63
CA LEU A 27 -5.42 -3.73 4.56
C LEU A 27 -6.42 -2.72 4.03
N VAL A 28 -6.05 -1.86 3.07
CA VAL A 28 -6.94 -0.81 2.54
C VAL A 28 -7.25 -1.08 1.08
N ASP A 29 -6.24 -1.02 0.20
CA ASP A 29 -6.45 -1.09 -1.26
C ASP A 29 -7.09 -2.42 -1.68
N MET A 30 -6.63 -3.53 -1.12
CA MET A 30 -7.14 -4.85 -1.44
C MET A 30 -8.59 -5.08 -1.00
N GLN A 31 -9.15 -4.28 -0.07
CA GLN A 31 -10.58 -4.37 0.27
C GLN A 31 -11.49 -4.04 -0.92
N ALA A 32 -11.00 -3.29 -1.92
CA ALA A 32 -11.76 -2.97 -3.13
C ALA A 32 -11.77 -4.12 -4.17
N LEU A 33 -10.88 -5.12 -4.01
CA LEU A 33 -10.74 -6.27 -4.91
C LEU A 33 -11.19 -7.59 -4.29
N LEU A 34 -10.83 -7.80 -3.03
CA LEU A 34 -11.03 -9.05 -2.33
C LEU A 34 -12.41 -9.10 -1.65
N PRO A 35 -12.94 -10.31 -1.41
CA PRO A 35 -14.22 -10.46 -0.73
C PRO A 35 -14.16 -9.88 0.71
N PRO A 36 -15.21 -9.17 1.16
CA PRO A 36 -15.25 -8.54 2.48
C PRO A 36 -15.09 -9.51 3.66
N ASP A 37 -15.31 -10.81 3.45
CA ASP A 37 -15.21 -11.85 4.49
C ASP A 37 -13.75 -12.15 4.90
N LEU A 38 -12.78 -11.73 4.08
CA LEU A 38 -11.36 -11.84 4.42
C LEU A 38 -10.89 -10.75 5.40
N TYR A 39 -11.73 -9.75 5.65
CA TYR A 39 -11.38 -8.60 6.47
C TYR A 39 -12.21 -8.55 7.75
N PRO A 40 -11.56 -8.31 8.90
CA PRO A 40 -12.25 -7.96 10.14
C PRO A 40 -13.23 -6.80 9.96
N VAL A 41 -14.32 -6.84 10.72
CA VAL A 41 -15.39 -5.83 10.66
C VAL A 41 -14.85 -4.45 11.03
N GLU A 42 -13.88 -4.37 11.94
CA GLU A 42 -13.22 -3.15 12.38
C GLU A 42 -12.49 -2.46 11.22
N LEU A 43 -11.74 -3.21 10.41
CA LEU A 43 -11.01 -2.68 9.26
C LEU A 43 -11.96 -2.20 8.16
N ARG A 44 -13.07 -2.91 7.95
CA ARG A 44 -14.11 -2.51 7.00
C ARG A 44 -14.81 -1.25 7.46
N ASN A 45 -15.11 -1.13 8.74
CA ASN A 45 -15.70 0.07 9.32
C ASN A 45 -14.75 1.26 9.25
N LEU A 46 -13.46 1.05 9.49
CA LEU A 46 -12.43 2.07 9.33
C LEU A 46 -12.34 2.55 7.87
N CYS A 47 -12.29 1.62 6.91
CA CYS A 47 -12.28 1.97 5.49
C CYS A 47 -13.55 2.71 5.07
N LYS A 48 -14.72 2.26 5.55
CA LYS A 48 -15.99 2.93 5.29
C LYS A 48 -16.00 4.35 5.87
N TRP A 49 -15.58 4.52 7.12
CA TRP A 49 -15.45 5.85 7.74
C TRP A 49 -14.52 6.74 6.93
N TYR A 50 -13.35 6.24 6.54
CA TYR A 50 -12.39 6.98 5.72
C TYR A 50 -13.01 7.45 4.39
N THR A 51 -13.62 6.54 3.64
CA THR A 51 -14.23 6.88 2.35
C THR A 51 -15.36 7.90 2.48
N GLN A 52 -16.12 7.86 3.59
CA GLN A 52 -17.20 8.81 3.86
C GLN A 52 -16.68 10.19 4.28
N GLU A 53 -15.71 10.23 5.19
CA GLU A 53 -15.13 11.47 5.72
C GLU A 53 -14.36 12.23 4.63
N PHE A 54 -13.51 11.51 3.89
CA PHE A 54 -12.66 12.10 2.85
C PHE A 54 -13.30 12.10 1.45
N LYS A 55 -14.53 11.57 1.33
CA LYS A 55 -15.28 11.49 0.06
C LYS A 55 -14.51 10.77 -1.05
N ASP A 56 -13.77 9.73 -0.67
CA ASP A 56 -13.01 8.93 -1.62
C ASP A 56 -13.95 8.02 -2.42
N THR A 57 -14.43 8.54 -3.54
CA THR A 57 -15.32 7.82 -4.47
C THR A 57 -14.64 6.62 -5.14
N LEU A 58 -13.30 6.62 -5.26
CA LEU A 58 -12.56 5.53 -5.89
C LEU A 58 -12.56 4.29 -5.01
N LEU A 59 -12.41 4.45 -3.69
CA LEU A 59 -12.51 3.34 -2.74
C LEU A 59 -13.96 3.02 -2.35
N GLN A 60 -14.86 4.01 -2.33
CA GLN A 60 -16.27 3.79 -1.98
C GLN A 60 -17.02 2.99 -3.05
N SER A 61 -16.81 3.32 -4.32
CA SER A 61 -17.46 2.68 -5.47
C SER A 61 -16.46 2.44 -6.59
N PRO A 62 -15.52 1.49 -6.42
CA PRO A 62 -14.39 1.31 -7.30
C PRO A 62 -14.81 0.99 -8.74
N PRO A 63 -14.54 1.87 -9.72
CA PRO A 63 -14.84 1.61 -11.12
C PRO A 63 -13.95 0.49 -11.68
N ALA A 64 -14.39 -0.16 -12.75
CA ALA A 64 -13.69 -1.33 -13.30
C ALA A 64 -12.23 -1.03 -13.70
N TRP A 65 -11.95 0.16 -14.25
CA TRP A 65 -10.58 0.57 -14.59
C TRP A 65 -9.70 0.69 -13.34
N PHE A 66 -10.23 1.21 -12.23
CA PHE A 66 -9.49 1.36 -10.98
C PHE A 66 -9.21 0.00 -10.35
N LYS A 67 -10.18 -0.92 -10.37
CA LYS A 67 -9.95 -2.32 -9.97
C LYS A 67 -8.85 -2.99 -10.81
N ALA A 68 -8.76 -2.69 -12.11
CA ALA A 68 -7.67 -3.21 -12.93
C ALA A 68 -6.30 -2.68 -12.46
N PHE A 69 -6.20 -1.41 -12.08
CA PHE A 69 -4.97 -0.86 -11.48
C PHE A 69 -4.62 -1.52 -10.16
N LEU A 70 -5.58 -1.62 -9.22
CA LEU A 70 -5.36 -2.31 -7.95
C LEU A 70 -4.94 -3.77 -8.16
N PHE A 71 -5.44 -4.42 -9.21
CA PHE A 71 -5.07 -5.80 -9.53
C PHE A 71 -3.62 -5.87 -10.01
N CYS A 72 -3.19 -4.93 -10.85
CA CYS A 72 -1.78 -4.79 -11.21
C CYS A 72 -0.91 -4.52 -9.98
N GLU A 73 -1.38 -3.71 -9.03
CA GLU A 73 -0.66 -3.49 -7.77
C GLU A 73 -0.52 -4.79 -6.97
N LEU A 74 -1.60 -5.57 -6.84
CA LEU A 74 -1.57 -6.86 -6.15
C LEU A 74 -0.57 -7.83 -6.80
N VAL A 75 -0.55 -7.91 -8.13
CA VAL A 75 0.24 -8.91 -8.88
C VAL A 75 1.69 -8.51 -9.06
N PHE A 76 2.00 -7.21 -9.22
CA PHE A 76 3.35 -6.75 -9.54
C PHE A 76 3.97 -5.93 -8.41
N GLN A 77 3.23 -4.99 -7.85
CA GLN A 77 3.76 -4.03 -6.86
C GLN A 77 3.93 -4.67 -5.48
N LEU A 78 2.91 -5.39 -5.00
CA LEU A 78 2.94 -6.04 -3.70
C LEU A 78 4.06 -7.08 -3.56
N PRO A 79 4.30 -8.02 -4.51
CA PRO A 79 5.43 -8.93 -4.40
C PRO A 79 6.77 -8.22 -4.56
N PHE A 80 6.84 -7.07 -5.25
CA PHE A 80 8.06 -6.29 -5.40
C PHE A 80 8.48 -5.57 -4.11
N PHE A 81 7.54 -5.09 -3.30
CA PHE A 81 7.82 -4.30 -2.10
C PHE A 81 8.74 -4.97 -1.07
N PRO A 82 8.59 -6.26 -0.72
CA PRO A 82 9.54 -6.96 0.16
C PRO A 82 10.97 -6.98 -0.39
N PHE A 83 11.15 -7.21 -1.69
CA PHE A 83 12.48 -7.21 -2.32
C PHE A 83 13.09 -5.81 -2.31
N ALA A 84 12.31 -4.79 -2.64
CA ALA A 84 12.74 -3.39 -2.59
C ALA A 84 13.14 -3.00 -1.16
N THR A 85 12.29 -3.29 -0.18
CA THR A 85 12.53 -3.02 1.24
C THR A 85 13.84 -3.66 1.71
N TYR A 86 14.05 -4.93 1.39
CA TYR A 86 15.28 -5.64 1.72
C TYR A 86 16.51 -5.02 1.03
N ALA A 87 16.42 -4.71 -0.26
CA ALA A 87 17.52 -4.11 -1.01
C ALA A 87 17.94 -2.75 -0.42
N PHE A 88 16.97 -1.89 -0.10
CA PHE A 88 17.24 -0.55 0.44
C PHE A 88 17.75 -0.57 1.89
N PHE A 89 17.31 -1.52 2.73
CA PHE A 89 17.86 -1.65 4.08
C PHE A 89 19.24 -2.33 4.11
N LYS A 90 19.52 -3.22 3.17
CA LYS A 90 20.83 -3.89 3.08
C LYS A 90 21.93 -2.97 2.55
N GLY A 91 21.60 -2.10 1.59
CA GLY A 91 22.54 -1.14 1.01
C GLY A 91 23.32 -1.64 -0.19
#